data_AF-Q93JB2-F1
#
_entry.id   AF-Q93JB2-F1
#
_cell.length_a   1.000
_cell.length_b   1.000
_cell.length_c   1.000
_cell.angle_alpha   90.00
_cell.angle_beta   90.00
_cell.angle_gamma   90.00
#
_symmetry.space_group_name_H-M   'P 1'
#
loop_
_entity.id
_entity.type
_entity.pdbx_description
1 polymer ?
#
loop_
_entity_poly.entity_id
_entity_poly.type
_entity_poly.pdbx_seq_one_letter_code
_entity_poly.pdbx_strand_id
1 'polypeptide(L)' 'MSQASLSGSVAVPRALTRVELFGAGRPLVYDTAGLDHEECWPVLRRDFATAVRSGKPTQVDAGRGLYLQSLLDRVVHG' A
#
# COMPACT_ATOMS: atom_id res chain seq x y z
N MET A 1 -23.25 -8.84 -1.03
CA MET A 1 -22.10 -9.50 -0.40
C MET A 1 -20.84 -9.01 -1.11
N SER A 2 -19.83 -8.55 -0.38
CA SER A 2 -18.52 -8.21 -0.95
C SER A 2 -17.53 -9.31 -0.60
N GLN A 3 -16.70 -9.72 -1.56
CA GLN A 3 -15.64 -10.69 -1.36
C GLN A 3 -14.29 -10.00 -1.57
N ALA A 4 -13.30 -10.37 -0.76
CA ALA A 4 -11.93 -9.91 -0.92
C ALA A 4 -10.98 -11.10 -0.69
N SER A 5 -9.90 -11.14 -1.46
CA SER A 5 -8.78 -12.05 -1.27
C SER A 5 -7.50 -11.25 -1.27
N LEU A 6 -6.59 -11.58 -0.37
CA LEU A 6 -5.26 -10.98 -0.30
C LEU A 6 -4.23 -12.11 -0.24
N SER A 7 -3.21 -12.02 -1.09
CA SER A 7 -2.07 -12.93 -1.10
C SER A 7 -0.80 -12.12 -1.28
N GLY A 8 0.29 -12.56 -0.66
CA GLY A 8 1.59 -11.93 -0.76
C GLY A 8 2.71 -12.94 -0.53
N SER A 9 3.89 -12.63 -1.06
CA SER A 9 5.10 -13.42 -0.83
C SER A 9 6.32 -12.50 -0.80
N VAL A 10 7.36 -12.93 -0.09
CA VAL A 10 8.65 -12.25 -0.01
C VAL A 10 9.68 -12.99 -0.86
N ALA A 11 10.80 -12.34 -1.19
CA ALA A 11 11.86 -12.91 -2.04
C ALA A 11 11.36 -13.36 -3.43
N VAL A 12 10.41 -12.61 -3.99
CA VAL A 12 9.97 -12.78 -5.38
C VAL A 12 10.95 -12.14 -6.37
N PRO A 13 11.04 -12.61 -7.63
CA PRO A 13 12.01 -12.11 -8.61
C PRO A 13 11.88 -10.61 -8.94
N ARG A 14 10.71 -10.01 -8.70
CA ARG A 14 10.45 -8.58 -8.88
C ARG A 14 9.35 -8.12 -7.92
N ALA A 15 9.41 -6.84 -7.51
CA ALA A 15 8.32 -6.22 -6.79
C ALA A 15 7.04 -6.22 -7.67
N LEU A 16 5.93 -6.67 -7.10
CA LEU A 16 4.64 -6.73 -7.77
C LEU A 16 3.54 -6.42 -6.77
N THR A 17 2.73 -5.42 -7.08
CA THR A 17 1.46 -5.15 -6.39
C THR A 17 0.38 -5.10 -7.45
N ARG A 18 -0.64 -5.95 -7.30
CA ARG A 18 -1.80 -5.96 -8.19
C ARG A 18 -3.08 -5.87 -7.37
N VAL A 19 -3.95 -4.95 -7.74
CA VAL A 19 -5.27 -4.77 -7.14
C VAL A 19 -6.31 -4.88 -8.24
N GLU A 20 -7.26 -5.78 -8.07
CA GLU A 20 -8.34 -6.01 -9.03
C GLU A 20 -9.68 -5.75 -8.34
N LEU A 21 -10.51 -4.92 -8.97
CA LEU A 21 -11.86 -4.63 -8.50
C LEU A 21 -12.87 -5.16 -9.51
N PHE A 22 -13.71 -6.09 -9.05
CA PHE A 22 -14.74 -6.73 -9.84
C PHE A 22 -16.12 -6.16 -9.53
N GLY A 23 -16.95 -5.99 -10.56
CA GLY A 23 -18.33 -5.49 -10.45
C GLY A 23 -19.16 -5.91 -11.65
N ALA A 24 -20.31 -5.27 -11.87
CA ALA A 24 -21.19 -5.58 -13.00
C ALA A 24 -20.55 -5.25 -14.38
N GLY A 25 -19.53 -4.40 -14.39
CA GLY A 25 -18.77 -4.02 -15.58
C GLY A 25 -17.46 -4.81 -15.73
N ARG A 26 -16.59 -4.32 -16.61
CA ARG A 26 -15.23 -4.87 -16.75
C ARG A 26 -14.41 -4.64 -15.47
N PRO A 27 -13.54 -5.58 -15.07
CA PRO A 27 -12.69 -5.39 -13.92
C PRO A 27 -11.77 -4.17 -14.07
N LEU A 28 -11.60 -3.41 -13.00
CA LEU A 28 -10.54 -2.41 -12.91
C LEU A 28 -9.29 -3.10 -12.38
N VAL A 29 -8.16 -2.92 -13.07
CA VAL A 29 -6.88 -3.52 -12.71
C VAL A 29 -5.87 -2.41 -12.49
N TYR A 30 -5.33 -2.36 -11.27
CA TYR A 30 -4.14 -1.60 -10.95
C TYR A 30 -2.98 -2.60 -10.83
N ASP A 31 -1.95 -2.43 -11.67
CA ASP A 31 -0.78 -3.29 -11.72
C ASP A 31 0.47 -2.41 -11.65
N THR A 32 1.33 -2.66 -10.66
CA THR A 32 2.58 -1.92 -10.47
C THR A 32 3.76 -2.55 -11.18
N ALA A 33 3.56 -3.63 -11.95
CA ALA A 33 4.63 -4.23 -12.72
C ALA A 33 5.26 -3.19 -13.67
N GLY A 34 6.53 -2.86 -13.42
CA GLY A 34 7.28 -1.89 -14.22
C GLY A 34 7.23 -0.45 -13.71
N LEU A 35 6.61 -0.17 -12.57
CA LEU A 35 6.83 1.12 -11.89
C LEU A 35 8.28 1.21 -11.40
N ASP A 36 8.93 2.32 -11.70
CA ASP A 36 10.24 2.62 -11.15
C ASP A 36 10.07 3.08 -9.69
N HIS A 37 10.44 2.21 -8.75
CA HIS A 37 10.38 2.52 -7.34
C HIS A 37 11.42 3.58 -6.91
N GLU A 38 12.44 3.84 -7.71
CA GLU A 38 13.40 4.92 -7.44
C GLU A 38 12.74 6.30 -7.58
N GLU A 39 11.74 6.44 -8.48
CA GLU A 39 10.98 7.68 -8.65
C GLU A 39 10.00 7.97 -7.50
N CYS A 40 9.63 6.95 -6.72
CA CYS A 40 8.73 7.13 -5.57
C CYS A 40 9.41 7.83 -4.38
N TRP A 41 10.72 7.64 -4.20
CA TRP A 41 11.43 8.16 -3.04
C TRP A 41 11.51 9.68 -2.96
N PRO A 42 11.78 10.42 -4.05
CA PRO A 42 11.69 11.88 -4.05
C PRO A 42 10.31 12.41 -3.61
N VAL A 43 9.23 11.76 -4.07
CA VAL A 43 7.86 12.13 -3.68
C VAL A 43 7.67 11.92 -2.18
N LEU A 44 8.03 10.75 -1.68
CA LEU A 44 7.90 10.42 -0.25
C LEU A 44 8.69 11.39 0.64
N ARG A 45 9.92 11.74 0.25
CA ARG A 45 10.77 12.71 0.95
C ARG A 45 10.14 14.10 0.96
N ARG A 46 9.58 14.56 -0.16
CA ARG A 46 8.90 15.85 -0.26
C ARG A 46 7.68 15.91 0.64
N ASP A 47 6.88 14.85 0.66
CA ASP A 47 5.65 14.76 1.44
C ASP A 47 5.97 14.77 2.94
N PHE A 48 7.00 14.03 3.37
CA PHE A 48 7.51 14.07 4.73
C PHE A 48 7.96 15.49 5.13
N ALA A 49 8.78 16.13 4.31
CA ALA A 49 9.27 17.48 4.60
C ALA A 49 8.13 18.50 4.68
N THR A 50 7.07 18.31 3.88
CA THR A 50 5.86 19.14 3.91
C THR A 50 5.07 18.92 5.20
N ALA A 51 4.91 17.68 5.65
CA ALA A 51 4.25 17.37 6.91
C ALA A 51 4.99 18.03 8.09
N VAL A 52 6.33 17.91 8.13
CA VAL A 52 7.17 18.55 9.16
C VAL A 52 6.99 20.07 9.17
N ARG A 53 7.05 20.72 8.01
CA ARG A 53 6.94 22.19 7.92
C ARG A 53 5.54 22.71 8.23
N SER A 54 4.50 21.97 7.88
CA SER A 54 3.11 22.41 8.03
C SER A 54 2.47 21.99 9.35
N GLY A 55 3.09 21.07 10.09
CA GLY A 55 2.49 20.43 11.26
C GLY A 55 1.26 19.58 10.94
N LYS A 56 1.00 19.29 9.66
CA LYS A 56 -0.15 18.50 9.21
C LYS A 56 0.32 17.13 8.73
N PRO A 57 -0.18 16.03 9.32
CA PRO A 57 0.20 14.69 8.90
C PRO A 57 -0.35 14.36 7.50
N THR A 58 0.35 13.49 6.79
CA THR A 58 -0.16 12.87 5.56
C THR A 58 -1.17 11.77 5.90
N GLN A 59 -1.89 11.26 4.89
CA GLN A 59 -2.87 10.17 5.08
C GLN A 59 -2.23 8.84 5.51
N VAL A 60 -0.92 8.66 5.26
CA VAL A 60 -0.15 7.47 5.66
C VAL A 60 0.80 7.87 6.78
N ASP A 61 0.25 8.00 7.98
CA ASP A 61 0.98 8.35 9.19
C ASP A 61 1.31 7.12 10.07
N ALA A 62 1.98 7.36 11.19
CA ALA A 62 2.35 6.32 12.14
C ALA A 62 1.12 5.60 12.74
N GLY A 63 0.00 6.29 12.92
CA GLY A 63 -1.24 5.69 13.43
C GLY A 63 -1.78 4.66 12.45
N ARG A 64 -1.78 4.99 11.15
CA ARG A 64 -2.12 4.03 10.09
C ARG A 64 -1.12 2.86 10.05
N GLY A 65 0.16 3.12 10.26
CA GLY A 65 1.20 2.09 10.36
C GLY A 65 0.94 1.09 11.49
N LEU A 66 0.69 1.57 12.71
CA LEU A 66 0.39 0.73 13.88
C LEU A 66 -0.89 -0.08 13.69
N TYR A 67 -1.91 0.51 13.06
CA TYR A 67 -3.14 -0.21 12.74
C TYR A 67 -2.88 -1.38 11.79
N LEU A 68 -2.12 -1.15 10.72
CA LEU A 68 -1.76 -2.22 9.77
C LEU A 68 -0.92 -3.31 10.46
N GLN A 69 0.04 -2.95 11.32
CA GLN A 69 0.79 -3.91 12.12
C GLN A 69 -0.14 -4.78 12.97
N SER A 70 -1.11 -4.19 13.66
CA SER A 70 -2.09 -4.95 14.47
C SER A 70 -2.96 -5.92 13.66
N LEU A 71 -3.24 -5.59 12.39
CA LEU A 71 -3.97 -6.49 11.49
C LEU A 71 -3.10 -7.68 11.09
N LEU A 72 -1.83 -7.43 10.76
CA LEU A 72 -0.87 -8.48 10.40
C LEU A 72 -0.61 -9.42 11.57
N ASP A 73 -0.38 -8.88 12.77
CA ASP A 73 -0.15 -9.68 13.99
C ASP A 73 -1.31 -10.66 14.25
N ARG A 74 -2.56 -10.24 14.01
CA ARG A 74 -3.75 -11.11 14.14
C ARG A 74 -3.81 -12.22 13.11
N VAL A 75 -3.26 -12.03 11.91
CA VAL A 75 -3.22 -13.08 10.88
C VAL A 75 -2.08 -14.06 11.15
N VAL A 76 -0.96 -13.59 11.68
CA VAL A 76 0.20 -14.43 11.99
C VAL A 76 0.00 -15.26 13.25
N HIS A 77 -0.71 -14.73 14.25
CA HIS A 77 -0.85 -15.34 15.57
C HIS A 77 -2.29 -15.73 15.95
N GLY A 78 -3.26 -15.54 15.05
CA GLY A 78 -4.67 -15.88 15.25
C GLY A 78 -5.09 -17.19 14.61
#